data_AF-A0A2Z6U7B5-F1
#
_entry.id   AF-A0A2Z6U7B5-F1
#
_cell.length_a   1.000
_cell.length_b   1.000
_cell.length_c   1.000
_cell.angle_alpha   90.00
_cell.angle_beta   90.00
_cell.angle_gamma   90.00
#
_symmetry.space_group_name_H-M   'P 1'
#
loop_
_entity.id
_entity.type
_entity.pdbx_description
1 polymer ?
#
loop_
_entity_poly.entity_id
_entity_poly.type
_entity_poly.pdbx_seq_one_letter_code
_entity_poly.pdbx_strand_id
1 'polypeptide(L)'
;MAIVYHGAKDHGKPTVLKHFGTLQAAIYRMVTMFSGQNGLTKGSDGSFIYMPYSSVEPRSMNSTQILDEFCALMKSVSIMEYQFDESKALALNDVWMDDPIGSGGMAIFDRNAISAEQLANIWPIFEPFRGPIFPDDLCLKYSRKEIKSLIAGFKKDKIGAAEYRERRVRARYVGEDFHKTKYQEAVWVHLTLELRKWSLKHKYSSFSYKNTQEGTGENSYVALSSDVVSRTGNVLMFDEALYRRTIAPIITTVMKSQLSQFNNDMIMIDKVIWAGKNPTSFWNKTRC
;
A
#
# COMPACT_ATOMS: atom_id res chain seq x y z
N MET A 1 15.49 -14.43 -10.10
CA MET A 1 14.78 -13.24 -10.57
C MET A 1 13.29 -13.54 -10.59
N ALA A 2 12.50 -12.77 -9.87
CA ALA A 2 11.03 -12.87 -9.85
C ALA A 2 10.42 -11.83 -10.79
N ILE A 3 9.24 -12.12 -11.37
CA ILE A 3 8.44 -11.13 -12.09
C ILE A 3 7.50 -10.48 -11.09
N VAL A 4 7.57 -9.15 -10.99
CA VAL A 4 6.76 -8.36 -10.05
C VAL A 4 6.14 -7.16 -10.74
N TYR A 5 5.13 -6.58 -10.10
CA TYR A 5 4.31 -5.51 -10.66
C TYR A 5 4.22 -4.33 -9.69
N HIS A 6 4.16 -3.13 -10.26
CA HIS A 6 3.91 -1.89 -9.53
C HIS A 6 2.87 -1.06 -10.29
N GLY A 7 1.76 -0.75 -9.62
CA GLY A 7 0.71 0.12 -10.14
C GLY A 7 0.94 1.57 -9.71
N ALA A 8 0.82 2.50 -10.66
CA ALA A 8 0.93 3.93 -10.37
C ALA A 8 0.25 4.80 -11.44
N LYS A 9 0.00 6.06 -11.10
CA LYS A 9 -0.32 7.13 -12.08
C LYS A 9 0.91 7.52 -12.91
N ASP A 10 2.10 7.47 -12.31
CA ASP A 10 3.37 7.81 -12.95
C ASP A 10 4.50 6.90 -12.41
N HIS A 11 5.30 6.37 -13.35
CA HIS A 11 6.42 5.46 -13.09
C HIS A 11 7.78 6.16 -13.03
N GLY A 12 7.85 7.48 -13.20
CA GLY A 12 9.09 8.29 -13.22
C GLY A 12 9.80 8.42 -11.87
N LYS A 13 9.18 7.97 -10.77
CA LYS A 13 9.75 8.06 -9.42
C LYS A 13 10.83 6.99 -9.15
N PRO A 14 11.80 7.25 -8.24
CA PRO A 14 12.79 6.27 -7.78
C PRO A 14 12.16 4.95 -7.35
N THR A 15 12.86 3.84 -7.54
CA THR A 15 12.36 2.50 -7.18
C THR A 15 12.69 2.08 -5.75
N VAL A 16 13.59 2.79 -5.08
CA VAL A 16 13.97 2.55 -3.69
C VAL A 16 12.78 2.79 -2.76
N LEU A 17 12.59 1.87 -1.81
CA LEU A 17 11.46 1.76 -0.88
C LEU A 17 10.08 1.63 -1.54
N LYS A 18 10.01 1.43 -2.85
CA LYS A 18 8.74 1.09 -3.50
C LYS A 18 8.34 -0.35 -3.23
N HIS A 19 7.03 -0.53 -3.07
CA HIS A 19 6.40 -1.83 -2.93
C HIS A 19 6.08 -2.41 -4.31
N PHE A 20 6.49 -3.66 -4.49
CA PHE A 20 6.22 -4.52 -5.64
C PHE A 20 5.47 -5.76 -5.17
N GLY A 21 4.70 -6.38 -6.04
CA GLY A 21 3.98 -7.61 -5.71
C GLY A 21 3.57 -8.38 -6.95
N THR A 22 2.66 -9.34 -6.78
CA THR A 22 2.00 -9.99 -7.90
C THR A 22 1.13 -8.99 -8.66
N LEU A 23 0.70 -9.36 -9.88
CA LEU A 23 -0.23 -8.54 -10.65
C LEU A 23 -1.53 -8.30 -9.87
N GLN A 24 -2.01 -9.34 -9.18
CA GLN A 24 -3.19 -9.24 -8.33
C GLN A 24 -3.01 -8.23 -7.20
N ALA A 25 -1.91 -8.28 -6.46
CA ALA A 25 -1.61 -7.30 -5.41
C ALA A 25 -1.49 -5.86 -5.97
N ALA A 26 -0.87 -5.70 -7.15
CA ALA A 26 -0.80 -4.40 -7.82
C ALA A 26 -2.19 -3.86 -8.22
N ILE A 27 -3.09 -4.73 -8.69
CA ILE A 27 -4.48 -4.35 -9.02
C ILE A 27 -5.23 -3.95 -7.75
N TYR A 28 -5.15 -4.73 -6.67
CA TYR A 28 -5.81 -4.39 -5.41
C TYR A 28 -5.35 -3.04 -4.85
N ARG A 29 -4.06 -2.72 -4.89
CA ARG A 29 -3.54 -1.38 -4.56
C ARG A 29 -4.13 -0.26 -5.41
N MET A 30 -4.47 -0.52 -6.67
CA MET A 30 -5.17 0.48 -7.49
C MET A 30 -6.65 0.56 -7.09
N VAL A 31 -7.28 -0.57 -6.74
CA VAL A 31 -8.67 -0.59 -6.26
C VAL A 31 -8.80 0.16 -4.93
N THR A 32 -7.82 0.06 -4.02
CA THR A 32 -7.86 0.84 -2.79
C THR A 32 -7.93 2.33 -3.11
N MET A 33 -7.24 2.79 -4.17
CA MET A 33 -7.35 4.18 -4.65
C MET A 33 -8.78 4.60 -5.02
N PHE A 34 -9.64 3.65 -5.41
CA PHE A 34 -11.06 3.90 -5.60
C PHE A 34 -11.80 3.82 -4.26
N SER A 35 -11.73 2.67 -3.58
CA SER A 35 -12.60 2.38 -2.44
C SER A 35 -12.35 3.23 -1.20
N GLY A 36 -11.14 3.76 -1.05
CA GLY A 36 -10.67 4.31 0.20
C GLY A 36 -10.83 3.36 1.36
N GLN A 37 -11.11 3.92 2.54
CA GLN A 37 -11.24 3.15 3.79
C GLN A 37 -12.67 2.65 4.04
N ASN A 38 -13.69 3.26 3.41
CA ASN A 38 -15.08 3.11 3.83
C ASN A 38 -16.01 2.43 2.79
N GLY A 39 -15.54 2.18 1.57
CA GLY A 39 -16.22 1.32 0.60
C GLY A 39 -17.65 1.76 0.21
N LEU A 40 -18.62 0.85 0.38
CA LEU A 40 -20.05 1.08 0.11
C LEU A 40 -20.89 0.75 1.34
N THR A 41 -21.88 1.58 1.63
CA THR A 41 -22.94 1.27 2.60
C THR A 41 -24.33 1.38 1.98
N LYS A 42 -25.32 0.77 2.62
CA LYS A 42 -26.72 0.78 2.18
C LYS A 42 -27.38 2.08 2.63
N GLY A 43 -27.98 2.81 1.69
CA GLY A 43 -28.89 3.92 2.00
C GLY A 43 -30.21 3.41 2.57
N SER A 44 -30.89 4.25 3.35
CA SER A 44 -32.20 3.95 3.93
C SER A 44 -33.30 3.72 2.88
N ASP A 45 -33.10 4.26 1.68
CA ASP A 45 -33.94 4.09 0.48
C ASP A 45 -33.54 2.89 -0.40
N GLY A 46 -32.53 2.11 0.02
CA GLY A 46 -31.98 1.01 -0.76
C GLY A 46 -31.00 1.42 -1.85
N SER A 47 -30.61 2.71 -1.91
CA SER A 47 -29.51 3.18 -2.75
C SER A 47 -28.14 2.79 -2.17
N PHE A 48 -27.07 2.98 -2.94
CA PHE A 48 -25.71 2.79 -2.46
C PHE A 48 -25.14 4.13 -2.04
N ILE A 49 -24.70 4.23 -0.79
CA ILE A 49 -23.90 5.36 -0.36
C ILE A 49 -22.46 4.96 -0.58
N TYR A 50 -21.85 5.60 -1.59
CA TYR A 50 -20.42 5.51 -1.79
C TYR A 50 -19.75 6.31 -0.69
N MET A 51 -18.92 5.62 0.08
CA MET A 51 -18.14 6.16 1.18
C MET A 51 -16.67 6.14 0.73
N PRO A 52 -16.23 7.13 -0.05
CA PRO A 52 -14.84 7.26 -0.40
C PRO A 52 -14.00 7.61 0.84
N TYR A 53 -12.83 8.19 0.62
CA TYR A 53 -11.99 8.76 1.67
C TYR A 53 -12.72 9.82 2.50
N SER A 54 -12.29 9.99 3.76
CA SER A 54 -12.78 11.03 4.67
C SER A 54 -12.64 12.46 4.13
N SER A 55 -11.83 12.66 3.08
CA SER A 55 -11.65 13.93 2.37
C SER A 55 -12.70 14.20 1.29
N VAL A 56 -13.56 13.24 0.98
CA VAL A 56 -14.63 13.33 -0.02
C VAL A 56 -15.95 13.01 0.66
N GLU A 57 -16.92 13.92 0.53
CA GLU A 57 -18.24 13.73 1.12
C GLU A 57 -18.90 12.44 0.59
N PRO A 58 -19.46 11.60 1.50
CA PRO A 58 -20.32 10.50 1.11
C PRO A 58 -21.42 10.94 0.15
N ARG A 59 -21.70 10.12 -0.85
CA ARG A 59 -22.74 10.43 -1.84
C ARG A 59 -23.49 9.19 -2.29
N SER A 60 -24.78 9.36 -2.55
CA SER A 60 -25.58 8.31 -3.16
C SER A 60 -25.17 8.13 -4.63
N MET A 61 -24.89 6.89 -5.03
CA MET A 61 -24.53 6.53 -6.39
C MET A 61 -25.30 5.28 -6.80
N ASN A 62 -25.77 5.24 -8.05
CA ASN A 62 -26.25 4.01 -8.66
C ASN A 62 -25.08 3.19 -9.24
N SER A 63 -25.36 1.95 -9.64
CA SER A 63 -24.34 1.04 -10.15
C SER A 63 -23.63 1.56 -11.41
N THR A 64 -24.34 2.28 -12.30
CA THR A 64 -23.75 2.92 -13.47
C THR A 64 -22.74 3.99 -13.08
N GLN A 65 -23.09 4.86 -12.14
CA GLN A 65 -22.18 5.91 -11.65
C GLN A 65 -20.93 5.32 -10.98
N ILE A 66 -21.09 4.24 -10.21
CA ILE A 66 -19.95 3.55 -9.58
C ILE A 66 -19.01 2.99 -10.65
N LEU A 67 -19.56 2.36 -11.69
CA LEU A 67 -18.76 1.84 -12.80
C LEU A 67 -18.05 2.95 -13.57
N ASP A 68 -18.73 4.07 -13.82
CA ASP A 68 -18.15 5.20 -14.55
C ASP A 68 -16.96 5.80 -13.80
N GLU A 69 -17.10 6.06 -12.50
CA GLU A 69 -16.01 6.58 -11.69
C GLU A 69 -14.86 5.58 -11.54
N PHE A 70 -15.18 4.30 -11.36
CA PHE A 70 -14.17 3.24 -11.30
C PHE A 70 -13.37 3.15 -12.60
N CYS A 71 -14.04 3.12 -13.75
CA CYS A 71 -13.38 3.04 -15.06
C CYS A 71 -12.52 4.29 -15.32
N ALA A 72 -13.02 5.48 -14.97
CA ALA A 72 -12.27 6.72 -15.10
C ALA A 72 -10.98 6.69 -14.26
N LEU A 73 -11.05 6.19 -13.01
CA LEU A 73 -9.87 6.05 -12.17
C LEU A 73 -8.89 5.01 -12.72
N MET A 74 -9.36 3.81 -13.09
CA MET A 74 -8.50 2.73 -13.58
C MET A 74 -7.78 3.10 -14.89
N LYS A 75 -8.39 3.94 -15.73
CA LYS A 75 -7.73 4.48 -16.94
C LYS A 75 -6.68 5.55 -16.65
N SER A 76 -6.71 6.16 -15.47
CA SER A 76 -5.72 7.15 -15.04
C SER A 76 -4.44 6.53 -14.46
N VAL A 77 -4.41 5.20 -14.32
CA VAL A 77 -3.28 4.45 -13.78
C VAL A 77 -2.79 3.40 -14.78
N SER A 78 -1.59 2.89 -14.56
CA SER A 78 -1.03 1.77 -15.31
C SER A 78 -0.22 0.88 -14.38
N ILE A 79 -0.07 -0.40 -14.74
CA ILE A 79 0.73 -1.36 -13.98
C ILE A 79 1.96 -1.74 -14.80
N MET A 80 3.15 -1.49 -14.28
CA MET A 80 4.39 -1.83 -14.96
C MET A 80 4.96 -3.15 -14.44
N GLU A 81 5.51 -3.97 -15.33
CA GLU A 81 6.14 -5.25 -15.01
C GLU A 81 7.66 -5.11 -14.91
N TYR A 82 8.22 -5.71 -13.87
CA TYR A 82 9.64 -5.63 -13.54
C TYR A 82 10.22 -7.02 -13.32
N GLN A 83 11.54 -7.15 -13.54
CA GLN A 83 12.32 -8.23 -12.97
C GLN A 83 12.87 -7.77 -11.63
N PHE A 84 12.81 -8.64 -10.62
CA PHE A 84 13.23 -8.37 -9.26
C PHE A 84 14.24 -9.40 -8.78
N ASP A 85 15.35 -8.96 -8.20
CA ASP A 85 16.33 -9.82 -7.54
C ASP A 85 15.95 -10.02 -6.07
N GLU A 86 15.40 -11.19 -5.78
CA GLU A 86 15.02 -11.61 -4.43
C GLU A 86 16.09 -12.45 -3.72
N SER A 87 17.26 -12.66 -4.34
CA SER A 87 18.29 -13.58 -3.81
C SER A 87 18.85 -13.18 -2.45
N LYS A 88 18.73 -11.90 -2.08
CA LYS A 88 19.16 -11.33 -0.80
C LYS A 88 18.03 -10.55 -0.13
N ALA A 89 16.80 -11.04 -0.25
CA ALA A 89 15.66 -10.48 0.46
C ALA A 89 15.70 -10.85 1.95
N LEU A 90 15.52 -9.87 2.83
CA LEU A 90 15.22 -10.11 4.24
C LEU A 90 13.72 -10.32 4.40
N ALA A 91 13.33 -11.50 4.89
CA ALA A 91 11.93 -11.82 5.14
C ALA A 91 11.42 -11.09 6.40
N LEU A 92 10.25 -10.47 6.28
CA LEU A 92 9.58 -9.69 7.32
C LEU A 92 8.12 -10.16 7.50
N ASN A 93 7.59 -9.94 8.69
CA ASN A 93 6.17 -10.03 9.01
C ASN A 93 5.49 -8.69 8.71
N ASP A 94 4.40 -8.71 7.96
CA ASP A 94 3.61 -7.51 7.67
C ASP A 94 2.73 -7.13 8.88
N VAL A 95 3.28 -6.28 9.74
CA VAL A 95 2.60 -5.75 10.95
C VAL A 95 2.48 -4.23 10.95
N TRP A 96 2.82 -3.59 9.83
CA TRP A 96 2.79 -2.13 9.66
C TRP A 96 1.63 -1.67 8.75
N MET A 97 0.99 -2.58 8.00
CA MET A 97 -0.12 -2.23 7.11
C MET A 97 0.32 -1.21 6.05
N ASP A 98 -0.33 -0.03 6.00
CA ASP A 98 0.02 1.08 5.09
C ASP A 98 1.09 2.04 5.65
N ASP A 99 1.51 1.83 6.90
CA ASP A 99 2.50 2.67 7.57
C ASP A 99 3.93 2.33 7.10
N PRO A 100 4.92 3.21 7.34
CA PRO A 100 6.31 2.85 7.06
C PRO A 100 6.70 1.58 7.81
N ILE A 101 7.50 0.69 7.19
CA ILE A 101 7.92 -0.59 7.76
C ILE A 101 8.45 -0.46 9.19
N GLY A 102 9.21 0.59 9.47
CA GLY A 102 9.77 0.87 10.79
C GLY A 102 8.73 1.10 11.90
N SER A 103 7.45 1.33 11.57
CA SER A 103 6.36 1.44 12.54
C SER A 103 6.08 0.13 13.27
N GLY A 104 6.40 -1.02 12.69
CA GLY A 104 6.14 -2.34 13.29
C GLY A 104 7.10 -2.72 14.42
N GLY A 105 8.11 -1.90 14.72
CA GLY A 105 9.13 -2.19 15.72
C GLY A 105 9.85 -3.52 15.46
N MET A 106 10.25 -4.23 16.52
CA MET A 106 10.87 -5.56 16.36
C MET A 106 9.91 -6.67 15.91
N ALA A 107 8.60 -6.45 15.89
CA ALA A 107 7.64 -7.48 15.49
C ALA A 107 7.71 -7.79 13.98
N ILE A 108 8.30 -6.88 13.18
CA ILE A 108 8.49 -7.07 11.74
C ILE A 108 9.45 -8.21 11.40
N PHE A 109 10.29 -8.68 12.32
CA PHE A 109 11.28 -9.70 12.01
C PHE A 109 10.72 -11.10 12.22
N ASP A 110 10.73 -11.92 11.16
CA ASP A 110 10.53 -13.36 11.28
C ASP A 110 11.76 -14.00 11.94
N ARG A 111 11.60 -14.45 13.18
CA ARG A 111 12.67 -15.07 13.97
C ARG A 111 13.21 -16.36 13.36
N ASN A 112 12.50 -16.97 12.41
CA ASN A 112 12.98 -18.13 11.66
C ASN A 112 13.86 -17.72 10.47
N ALA A 113 13.76 -16.47 10.01
CA ALA A 113 14.48 -15.96 8.85
C ALA A 113 15.72 -15.13 9.21
N ILE A 114 15.91 -14.77 10.48
CA ILE A 114 17.02 -13.95 10.95
C ILE A 114 17.69 -14.58 12.18
N SER A 115 19.03 -14.48 12.28
CA SER A 115 19.74 -15.04 13.42
C SER A 115 19.54 -14.22 14.70
N ALA A 116 19.71 -14.86 15.86
CA ALA A 116 19.65 -14.18 17.15
C ALA A 116 20.70 -13.05 17.28
N GLU A 117 21.89 -13.25 16.70
CA GLU A 117 22.95 -12.24 16.67
C GLU A 117 22.55 -11.02 15.83
N GLN A 118 21.97 -11.25 14.65
CA GLN A 118 21.46 -10.17 13.81
C GLN A 118 20.33 -9.41 14.50
N LEU A 119 19.40 -10.11 15.15
CA LEU A 119 18.34 -9.48 15.95
C LEU A 119 18.90 -8.61 17.08
N ALA A 120 19.91 -9.09 17.81
CA ALA A 120 20.57 -8.32 18.85
C ALA A 120 21.27 -7.06 18.27
N ASN A 121 21.83 -7.16 17.05
CA ASN A 121 22.45 -6.03 16.37
C ASN A 121 21.44 -4.99 15.87
N ILE A 122 20.23 -5.42 15.49
CA ILE A 122 19.14 -4.54 15.05
C ILE A 122 18.44 -3.86 16.22
N TRP A 123 18.33 -4.54 17.37
CA TRP A 123 17.58 -4.06 18.53
C TRP A 123 17.81 -2.58 18.88
N PRO A 124 19.04 -2.03 18.89
CA PRO A 124 19.28 -0.62 19.19
C PRO A 124 18.53 0.37 18.28
N ILE A 125 18.23 -0.02 17.03
CA ILE A 125 17.43 0.80 16.11
C ILE A 125 16.02 0.98 16.67
N PHE A 126 15.42 -0.09 17.20
CA PHE A 126 14.03 -0.10 17.63
C PHE A 126 13.82 0.05 19.13
N GLU A 127 14.82 -0.18 19.97
CA GLU A 127 14.69 -0.10 21.44
C GLU A 127 14.04 1.22 21.88
N PRO A 128 12.96 1.20 22.69
CA PRO A 128 12.39 0.08 23.44
C PRO A 128 11.22 -0.66 22.75
N PHE A 129 10.98 -0.40 21.47
CA PHE A 129 9.80 -0.87 20.73
C PHE A 129 9.91 -2.34 20.30
N ARG A 130 9.30 -3.23 21.08
CA ARG A 130 9.23 -4.67 20.77
C ARG A 130 8.19 -5.04 19.72
N GLY A 131 7.23 -4.16 19.46
CA GLY A 131 6.15 -4.37 18.50
C GLY A 131 5.71 -3.07 17.84
N PRO A 132 4.50 -3.02 17.26
CA PRO A 132 3.95 -1.83 16.63
C PRO A 132 4.06 -0.60 17.54
N ILE A 133 4.49 0.51 16.96
CA ILE A 133 4.80 1.75 17.66
C ILE A 133 3.61 2.69 17.55
N PHE A 134 2.88 2.86 18.65
CA PHE A 134 1.75 3.78 18.69
C PHE A 134 2.21 5.22 18.98
N PRO A 135 1.42 6.24 18.59
CA PRO A 135 1.76 7.65 18.85
C PRO A 135 2.11 7.97 20.32
N ASP A 136 1.48 7.30 21.28
CA ASP A 136 1.73 7.53 22.71
C ASP A 136 3.08 6.94 23.16
N ASP A 137 3.58 5.92 22.47
CA ASP A 137 4.85 5.25 22.77
C ASP A 137 6.07 6.07 22.34
N LEU A 138 5.91 7.07 21.48
CA LEU A 138 7.03 7.82 20.90
C LEU A 138 7.93 8.44 21.99
N CYS A 139 7.32 8.88 23.09
CA CYS A 139 8.03 9.51 24.20
C CYS A 139 8.97 8.56 24.96
N LEU A 140 8.83 7.25 24.78
CA LEU A 140 9.70 6.24 25.39
C LEU A 140 11.14 6.30 24.84
N LYS A 141 11.33 6.80 23.61
CA LYS A 141 12.64 6.93 22.96
C LYS A 141 12.97 8.34 22.51
N TYR A 142 11.98 9.07 22.00
CA TYR A 142 12.20 10.33 21.31
C TYR A 142 11.56 11.49 22.05
N SER A 143 12.37 12.49 22.39
CA SER A 143 11.87 13.79 22.79
C SER A 143 11.28 14.54 21.59
N ARG A 144 10.36 15.47 21.87
CA ARG A 144 9.78 16.33 20.83
C ARG A 144 10.83 17.15 20.07
N LYS A 145 11.96 17.49 20.71
CA LYS A 145 13.07 18.22 20.09
C LYS A 145 13.78 17.33 19.06
N GLU A 146 14.05 16.07 19.41
CA GLU A 146 14.67 15.10 18.50
C GLU A 146 13.80 14.84 17.28
N ILE A 147 12.50 14.63 17.45
CA ILE A 147 11.59 14.39 16.31
C ILE A 147 11.58 15.61 15.36
N LYS A 148 11.60 16.83 15.89
CA LYS A 148 11.73 18.04 15.05
C LYS A 148 13.06 18.07 14.28
N SER A 149 14.15 17.63 14.89
CA SER A 149 15.45 17.49 14.21
C SER A 149 15.42 16.42 13.12
N LEU A 150 14.74 15.29 13.32
CA LEU A 150 14.54 14.26 12.28
C LEU A 150 13.85 14.87 11.04
N ILE A 151 12.75 15.59 11.26
CA ILE A 151 11.99 16.26 10.18
C ILE A 151 12.89 17.26 9.41
N ALA A 152 13.72 18.01 10.12
CA ALA A 152 14.68 18.92 9.49
C ALA A 152 15.75 18.16 8.69
N GLY A 153 16.22 17.02 9.22
CA GLY A 153 17.17 16.12 8.58
C GLY A 153 16.68 15.55 7.26
N PHE A 154 15.41 15.15 7.17
CA PHE A 154 14.83 14.62 5.93
C PHE A 154 14.98 15.55 4.75
N LYS A 155 14.96 16.89 4.94
CA LYS A 155 15.15 17.84 3.83
C LYS A 155 16.51 17.72 3.14
N LYS A 156 17.50 17.15 3.81
CA LYS A 156 18.88 16.97 3.31
C LYS A 156 19.09 15.60 2.66
N ASP A 157 18.22 14.63 2.94
CA ASP A 157 18.28 13.28 2.37
C ASP A 157 17.20 13.11 1.30
N LYS A 158 17.58 12.74 0.07
CA LYS A 158 16.63 12.59 -1.03
C LYS A 158 15.58 11.51 -0.74
N ILE A 159 15.98 10.40 -0.11
CA ILE A 159 15.06 9.29 0.19
C ILE A 159 14.13 9.71 1.32
N GLY A 160 14.68 10.18 2.46
CA GLY A 160 13.85 10.67 3.57
C GLY A 160 12.89 11.80 3.18
N ALA A 161 13.31 12.75 2.33
CA ALA A 161 12.44 13.80 1.82
C ALA A 161 11.28 13.26 0.98
N ALA A 162 11.52 12.20 0.19
CA ALA A 162 10.50 11.57 -0.62
C ALA A 162 9.48 10.83 0.26
N GLU A 163 9.96 9.92 1.13
CA GLU A 163 9.13 9.13 2.05
C GLU A 163 8.23 10.02 2.91
N TYR A 164 8.82 11.04 3.55
CA TYR A 164 8.06 11.94 4.42
C TYR A 164 7.05 12.81 3.65
N ARG A 165 7.35 13.16 2.39
CA ARG A 165 6.39 13.86 1.52
C ARG A 165 5.23 12.96 1.16
N GLU A 166 5.47 11.69 0.89
CA GLU A 166 4.42 10.72 0.58
C GLU A 166 3.50 10.51 1.78
N ARG A 167 4.03 10.50 3.02
CA ARG A 167 3.19 10.48 4.23
C ARG A 167 2.25 11.69 4.33
N ARG A 168 2.75 12.88 4.03
CA ARG A 168 1.90 14.09 3.96
C ARG A 168 0.86 14.05 2.83
N VAL A 169 1.16 13.37 1.72
CA VAL A 169 0.19 13.14 0.64
C VAL A 169 -0.88 12.15 1.12
N ARG A 170 -0.47 11.04 1.74
CA ARG A 170 -1.36 10.03 2.34
C ARG A 170 -2.30 10.67 3.36
N ALA A 171 -1.79 11.44 4.31
CA ALA A 171 -2.63 12.08 5.33
C ALA A 171 -3.75 12.93 4.72
N ARG A 172 -3.43 13.75 3.69
CA ARG A 172 -4.47 14.50 2.94
C ARG A 172 -5.46 13.58 2.26
N TYR A 173 -4.97 12.49 1.68
CA TYR A 173 -5.77 11.52 0.97
C TYR A 173 -6.77 10.83 1.89
N VAL A 174 -6.34 10.36 3.07
CA VAL A 174 -7.19 9.69 4.06
C VAL A 174 -7.95 10.65 4.99
N GLY A 175 -7.75 11.96 4.85
CA GLY A 175 -8.40 13.00 5.67
C GLY A 175 -7.84 13.15 7.09
N GLU A 176 -6.61 12.67 7.33
CA GLU A 176 -5.90 12.88 8.59
C GLU A 176 -5.31 14.29 8.68
N ASP A 177 -5.36 14.89 9.87
CA ASP A 177 -4.64 16.12 10.16
C ASP A 177 -3.14 15.83 10.33
N PHE A 178 -2.39 16.04 9.24
CA PHE A 178 -0.95 15.85 9.25
C PHE A 178 -0.22 16.73 10.28
N HIS A 179 -0.78 17.87 10.71
CA HIS A 179 -0.13 18.68 11.75
C HIS A 179 -0.10 17.96 13.10
N LYS A 180 -1.06 17.05 13.34
CA LYS A 180 -1.13 16.19 14.52
C LYS A 180 -0.27 14.93 14.33
N THR A 181 -0.41 14.24 13.20
CA THR A 181 0.25 12.93 12.98
C THR A 181 1.70 13.02 12.54
N LYS A 182 2.19 14.18 12.06
CA LYS A 182 3.57 14.32 11.54
C LYS A 182 4.68 13.81 12.44
N TYR A 183 4.51 13.82 13.76
CA TYR A 183 5.55 13.38 14.70
C TYR A 183 5.70 11.86 14.67
N GLN A 184 4.60 11.11 14.63
CA GLN A 184 4.62 9.66 14.51
C GLN A 184 5.16 9.23 13.14
N GLU A 185 4.68 9.89 12.08
CA GLU A 185 5.11 9.64 10.70
C GLU A 185 6.61 9.89 10.53
N ALA A 186 7.15 10.93 11.19
CA ALA A 186 8.57 11.20 11.17
C ALA A 186 9.40 10.11 11.86
N VAL A 187 8.95 9.59 12.99
CA VAL A 187 9.65 8.51 13.70
C VAL A 187 9.61 7.22 12.88
N TRP A 188 8.45 6.85 12.33
CA TRP A 188 8.31 5.65 11.50
C TRP A 188 9.16 5.71 10.23
N VAL A 189 9.19 6.86 9.54
CA VAL A 189 10.09 7.07 8.39
C VAL A 189 11.55 6.96 8.82
N HIS A 190 11.95 7.60 9.92
CA HIS A 190 13.32 7.54 10.41
C HIS A 190 13.77 6.10 10.70
N LEU A 191 12.95 5.32 11.42
CA LEU A 191 13.24 3.91 11.72
C LEU A 191 13.33 3.05 10.46
N THR A 192 12.47 3.31 9.47
CA THR A 192 12.54 2.64 8.16
C THR A 192 13.87 2.92 7.46
N LEU A 193 14.36 4.17 7.50
CA LEU A 193 15.64 4.54 6.88
C LEU A 193 16.84 3.95 7.63
N GLU A 194 16.81 3.91 8.96
CA GLU A 194 17.86 3.25 9.76
C GLU A 194 17.89 1.74 9.52
N LEU A 195 16.72 1.09 9.48
CA LEU A 195 16.61 -0.33 9.11
C LEU A 195 17.16 -0.58 7.71
N ARG A 196 16.85 0.29 6.73
CA ARG A 196 17.41 0.19 5.38
C ARG A 196 18.93 0.26 5.39
N LYS A 197 19.52 1.23 6.11
CA LYS A 197 20.99 1.36 6.22
C LYS A 197 21.61 0.10 6.81
N TRP A 198 21.03 -0.41 7.89
CA TRP A 198 21.47 -1.65 8.53
C TRP A 198 21.41 -2.83 7.56
N SER A 199 20.30 -2.97 6.84
CA SER A 199 20.05 -4.09 5.92
C SER A 199 21.07 -4.10 4.78
N LEU A 200 21.34 -2.94 4.18
CA LEU A 200 22.36 -2.78 3.14
C LEU A 200 23.77 -3.11 3.64
N LYS A 201 24.11 -2.71 4.88
CA LYS A 201 25.40 -3.07 5.51
C LYS A 201 25.56 -4.59 5.66
N HIS A 202 24.45 -5.29 5.93
CA HIS A 202 24.40 -6.74 6.08
C HIS A 202 24.08 -7.49 4.77
N LYS A 203 24.26 -6.83 3.62
CA LYS A 203 24.14 -7.41 2.27
C LYS A 203 22.74 -7.80 1.84
N TYR A 204 21.70 -7.41 2.59
CA TYR A 204 20.34 -7.47 2.10
C TYR A 204 20.10 -6.40 1.04
N SER A 205 19.33 -6.73 0.02
CA SER A 205 19.08 -5.86 -1.14
C SER A 205 17.59 -5.51 -1.28
N SER A 206 16.72 -6.27 -0.61
CA SER A 206 15.28 -6.09 -0.58
C SER A 206 14.68 -6.56 0.74
N PHE A 207 13.44 -6.16 1.02
CA PHE A 207 12.58 -6.84 1.98
C PHE A 207 11.57 -7.71 1.23
N SER A 208 11.18 -8.84 1.81
CA SER A 208 10.07 -9.67 1.34
C SER A 208 9.09 -9.93 2.47
N TYR A 209 7.79 -9.97 2.16
CA TYR A 209 6.73 -10.23 3.13
C TYR A 209 5.50 -10.82 2.45
N LYS A 210 4.58 -11.37 3.26
CA LYS A 210 3.30 -11.91 2.81
C LYS A 210 2.22 -10.84 2.97
N ASN A 211 1.64 -10.38 1.87
CA ASN A 211 0.58 -9.37 1.91
C ASN A 211 -0.78 -10.07 1.99
N THR A 212 -1.37 -10.07 3.18
CA THR A 212 -2.72 -10.61 3.43
C THR A 212 -3.79 -9.54 3.49
N GLN A 213 -3.42 -8.25 3.45
CA GLN A 213 -4.38 -7.14 3.53
C GLN A 213 -4.90 -6.74 2.15
N GLU A 214 -3.99 -6.57 1.18
CA GLU A 214 -4.30 -6.16 -0.19
C GLU A 214 -4.19 -7.36 -1.16
N GLY A 215 -4.21 -8.58 -0.63
CA GLY A 215 -3.93 -9.79 -1.39
C GLY A 215 -4.39 -11.05 -0.68
N THR A 216 -4.03 -12.19 -1.24
CA THR A 216 -4.37 -13.53 -0.73
C THR A 216 -3.19 -14.21 -0.02
N GLY A 217 -2.21 -13.42 0.44
CA GLY A 217 -0.99 -13.92 1.06
C GLY A 217 0.14 -14.18 0.05
N GLU A 218 0.15 -13.47 -1.08
CA GLU A 218 1.24 -13.55 -2.04
C GLU A 218 2.49 -12.83 -1.54
N ASN A 219 3.64 -13.16 -2.14
CA ASN A 219 4.88 -12.44 -1.85
C ASN A 219 4.80 -11.01 -2.37
N SER A 220 5.15 -10.07 -1.50
CA SER A 220 5.41 -8.68 -1.81
C SER A 220 6.86 -8.34 -1.47
N TYR A 221 7.40 -7.34 -2.15
CA TYR A 221 8.79 -6.96 -2.05
C TYR A 221 8.96 -5.45 -1.91
N VAL A 222 9.99 -5.03 -1.20
CA VAL A 222 10.40 -3.62 -1.11
C VAL A 222 11.87 -3.52 -1.49
N ALA A 223 12.18 -2.71 -2.50
CA ALA A 223 13.56 -2.54 -2.97
C ALA A 223 14.36 -1.65 -2.02
N LEU A 224 15.52 -2.08 -1.51
CA LEU A 224 16.39 -1.22 -0.69
C LEU A 224 17.34 -0.38 -1.54
N SER A 225 17.60 -0.83 -2.76
CA SER A 225 18.49 -0.20 -3.73
C SER A 225 17.87 -0.30 -5.13
N SER A 226 18.39 0.45 -6.09
CA SER A 226 17.81 0.50 -7.44
C SER A 226 18.24 -0.67 -8.33
N ASP A 227 19.33 -1.36 -7.99
CA ASP A 227 19.92 -2.46 -8.75
C ASP A 227 19.14 -3.78 -8.65
N VAL A 228 18.29 -3.94 -7.63
CA VAL A 228 17.46 -5.15 -7.49
C VAL A 228 16.24 -5.18 -8.40
N VAL A 229 15.97 -4.11 -9.14
CA VAL A 229 14.75 -3.99 -9.93
C VAL A 229 15.03 -3.39 -11.30
N SER A 230 14.60 -4.10 -12.35
CA SER A 230 14.74 -3.66 -13.74
C SER A 230 13.40 -3.73 -14.46
N ARG A 231 13.16 -2.78 -15.36
CA ARG A 231 11.93 -2.76 -16.16
C ARG A 231 12.01 -3.84 -17.24
N THR A 232 10.90 -4.55 -17.45
CA THR A 232 10.78 -5.49 -18.59
C THR A 232 10.39 -4.81 -19.90
N GLY A 233 9.93 -3.56 -19.84
CA GLY A 233 9.30 -2.85 -20.96
C GLY A 233 7.80 -3.12 -21.11
N ASN A 234 7.24 -4.06 -20.34
CA ASN A 234 5.82 -4.33 -20.39
C ASN A 234 5.03 -3.43 -19.44
N VAL A 235 3.94 -2.88 -19.96
CA VAL A 235 2.96 -2.08 -19.22
C VAL A 235 1.59 -2.70 -19.43
N LEU A 236 0.78 -2.75 -18.38
CA LEU A 236 -0.58 -3.22 -18.42
C LEU A 236 -1.53 -2.05 -18.27
N MET A 237 -2.50 -1.97 -19.19
CA MET A 237 -3.52 -0.93 -19.24
C MET A 237 -4.89 -1.55 -19.01
N PHE A 238 -5.75 -0.82 -18.31
CA PHE A 238 -7.11 -1.26 -18.03
C PHE A 238 -7.98 -1.31 -19.30
N ASP A 239 -8.61 -2.44 -19.57
CA ASP A 239 -9.54 -2.65 -20.67
C ASP A 239 -10.97 -2.31 -20.22
N GLU A 240 -11.31 -1.02 -20.30
CA GLU A 240 -12.64 -0.53 -19.97
C GLU A 240 -13.74 -1.20 -20.83
N ALA A 241 -13.48 -1.47 -22.10
CA ALA A 241 -14.48 -2.03 -23.00
C ALA A 241 -14.84 -3.48 -22.60
N LEU A 242 -13.82 -4.30 -22.34
CA LEU A 242 -14.01 -5.65 -21.82
C LEU A 242 -14.67 -5.63 -20.44
N TYR A 243 -14.21 -4.77 -19.54
CA TYR A 243 -14.74 -4.65 -18.20
C TYR A 243 -16.24 -4.28 -18.23
N ARG A 244 -16.62 -3.24 -18.96
CA ARG A 244 -18.03 -2.82 -19.08
C ARG A 244 -18.90 -3.90 -19.70
N ARG A 245 -18.44 -4.55 -20.79
CA ARG A 245 -19.17 -5.64 -21.43
C ARG A 245 -19.41 -6.82 -20.48
N THR A 246 -18.48 -7.09 -19.56
CA THR A 246 -18.51 -8.25 -18.67
C THR A 246 -19.24 -7.96 -17.36
N ILE A 247 -19.01 -6.79 -16.77
CA ILE A 247 -19.41 -6.44 -15.40
C ILE A 247 -20.71 -5.63 -15.37
N ALA A 248 -20.91 -4.68 -16.30
CA ALA A 248 -22.10 -3.82 -16.28
C ALA A 248 -23.44 -4.59 -16.32
N PRO A 249 -23.58 -5.69 -17.08
CA PRO A 249 -24.82 -6.46 -17.09
C PRO A 249 -25.15 -7.15 -15.75
N ILE A 250 -24.16 -7.39 -14.89
CA ILE A 250 -24.30 -8.22 -13.69
C ILE A 250 -24.09 -7.45 -12.37
N ILE A 251 -23.46 -6.27 -12.42
CA ILE A 251 -23.06 -5.53 -11.22
C ILE A 251 -24.25 -5.21 -10.30
N THR A 252 -25.39 -4.80 -10.86
CA THR A 252 -26.58 -4.42 -10.09
C THR A 252 -27.11 -5.60 -9.28
N THR A 253 -27.08 -6.80 -9.86
CA THR A 253 -27.51 -8.03 -9.19
C THR A 253 -26.54 -8.41 -8.08
N VAL A 254 -25.23 -8.37 -8.35
CA VAL A 254 -24.19 -8.67 -7.34
C VAL A 254 -24.30 -7.70 -6.18
N MET A 255 -24.36 -6.41 -6.46
CA MET A 255 -24.48 -5.36 -5.46
C MET A 255 -25.71 -5.55 -4.55
N LYS A 256 -26.88 -5.84 -5.12
CA LYS A 256 -28.11 -6.12 -4.35
C LYS A 256 -27.97 -7.38 -3.48
N SER A 257 -27.36 -8.44 -3.99
CA SER A 257 -27.16 -9.69 -3.26
C SER A 257 -26.23 -9.54 -2.05
N GLN A 258 -25.16 -8.75 -2.20
CA GLN A 258 -24.20 -8.50 -1.11
C GLN A 258 -24.85 -7.62 -0.02
N LEU A 259 -25.58 -6.56 -0.39
CA LEU A 259 -26.31 -5.73 0.58
C LEU A 259 -27.37 -6.50 1.40
N SER A 260 -27.95 -7.58 0.86
CA SER A 260 -28.87 -8.41 1.64
C SER A 260 -28.18 -9.28 2.69
N GLN A 261 -26.87 -9.53 2.53
CA GLN A 261 -26.09 -10.37 3.45
C GLN A 261 -25.48 -9.55 4.60
N PHE A 262 -25.21 -8.26 4.36
CA PHE A 262 -24.63 -7.34 5.33
C PHE A 262 -25.71 -6.42 5.89
N ASN A 263 -26.25 -6.74 7.08
CA ASN A 263 -27.30 -6.00 7.79
C ASN A 263 -26.84 -4.57 8.18
N ASN A 264 -26.72 -3.67 7.20
CA ASN A 264 -26.16 -2.32 7.33
C ASN A 264 -24.65 -2.25 7.63
N ASP A 265 -23.92 -3.37 7.51
CA ASP A 265 -22.47 -3.38 7.62
C ASP A 265 -21.80 -2.84 6.34
N MET A 266 -20.61 -2.27 6.53
CA MET A 266 -19.78 -1.72 5.46
C MET A 266 -19.30 -2.83 4.52
N ILE A 267 -19.51 -2.66 3.20
CA ILE A 267 -19.07 -3.60 2.18
C ILE A 267 -17.82 -3.04 1.50
N MET A 268 -16.74 -3.82 1.53
CA MET A 268 -15.53 -3.51 0.77
C MET A 268 -15.81 -3.59 -0.73
N ILE A 269 -15.50 -2.52 -1.45
CA ILE A 269 -15.85 -2.39 -2.88
C ILE A 269 -15.19 -3.44 -3.75
N ASP A 270 -13.98 -3.88 -3.41
CA ASP A 270 -13.24 -4.90 -4.13
C ASP A 270 -14.01 -6.24 -4.21
N LYS A 271 -14.81 -6.58 -3.20
CA LYS A 271 -15.68 -7.77 -3.20
C LYS A 271 -16.82 -7.68 -4.22
N VAL A 272 -17.13 -6.49 -4.70
CA VAL A 272 -18.31 -6.20 -5.51
C VAL A 272 -17.95 -5.76 -6.92
N ILE A 273 -16.96 -4.87 -7.05
CA ILE A 273 -16.59 -4.19 -8.29
C ILE A 273 -16.16 -5.17 -9.37
N TRP A 274 -15.55 -6.30 -8.99
CA TRP A 274 -15.14 -7.34 -9.91
C TRP A 274 -16.24 -8.38 -10.20
N ALA A 275 -17.40 -8.31 -9.53
CA ALA A 275 -18.53 -9.22 -9.71
C ALA A 275 -18.14 -10.71 -9.71
N GLY A 276 -17.19 -11.11 -8.85
CA GLY A 276 -16.66 -12.47 -8.76
C GLY A 276 -15.78 -12.91 -9.93
N LYS A 277 -15.41 -12.00 -10.85
CA LYS A 277 -14.46 -12.25 -11.93
C LYS A 277 -13.03 -11.99 -11.48
N ASN A 278 -12.07 -12.63 -12.14
CA ASN A 278 -10.66 -12.41 -11.87
C ASN A 278 -10.25 -10.99 -12.31
N PRO A 279 -9.76 -10.11 -11.41
CA PRO A 279 -9.37 -8.76 -11.78
C PRO A 279 -8.31 -8.69 -12.87
N THR A 280 -7.40 -9.67 -12.94
CA THR A 280 -6.27 -9.67 -13.89
C THR A 280 -6.72 -9.76 -15.35
N SER A 281 -7.91 -10.30 -15.64
CA SER A 281 -8.41 -10.43 -17.00
C SER A 281 -8.78 -9.10 -17.66
N PHE A 282 -8.87 -8.02 -16.89
CA PHE A 282 -9.22 -6.68 -17.39
C PHE A 282 -8.00 -5.79 -17.62
N TRP A 283 -6.79 -6.37 -17.63
CA TRP A 283 -5.54 -5.65 -17.82
C TRP A 283 -4.78 -6.22 -19.00
N ASN A 284 -4.67 -5.42 -20.07
CA ASN A 284 -4.03 -5.83 -21.30
C ASN A 284 -2.58 -5.40 -21.34
N LYS A 285 -1.70 -6.35 -21.65
CA LYS A 285 -0.27 -6.12 -21.80
C LYS A 285 0.01 -5.36 -23.10
N THR A 286 0.54 -4.17 -22.98
CA THR A 286 1.08 -3.35 -24.07
C THR A 286 2.59 -3.31 -23.94
N ARG A 287 3.32 -3.52 -25.04
CA ARG A 287 4.77 -3.25 -25.08
C ARG A 287 4.97 -1.76 -25.29
N CYS A 288 5.78 -1.14 -24.43
CA CYS A 288 6.28 0.22 -24.62
C CYS A 288 7.72 0.17 -25.14
#